data_AF-A0A920PN11-F1
#
_entry.id   AF-A0A920PN11-F1
#
_cell.length_a   1.000
_cell.length_b   1.000
_cell.length_c   1.000
_cell.angle_alpha   90.00
_cell.angle_beta   90.00
_cell.angle_gamma   90.00
#
_symmetry.space_group_name_H-M   'P 1'
#
loop_
_entity.id
_entity.type
_entity.pdbx_description
1 polymer ?
#
loop_
_entity_poly.entity_id
_entity_poly.type
_entity_poly.pdbx_seq_one_letter_code
_entity_poly.pdbx_strand_id
1 'polypeptide(L)'
;MIRTAVMGEDASRRSEATTEELSAMCSMVREAMDQGAVGFASSYSLNHSGYAGVPMPSTITPWSEFDTWLVRCLSMTMASFNLPFGNGLWMNWKKMSVNHNRAVFQSTGMAMFNEQEPDRAIQIFEACKAANSRGQQVYVQIPCQPLSFDFTMANAYPFYSHDAFGAIKACPPDELKNIFSDNDFCDRFRSSLQNPRPGMIFQGNWNRVTVAIPALEKNAHLANQTIESIARNQGTDPLDMIMDLSLEEDLKTTFIGQFLNVGDDGVAELLRHESGVVSLSDAGHIWYLCVMPDLDALSGQMGSRTG
;
A
#
# COMPACT_ATOMS: atom_id res chain seq x y z
N MET A 1 14.84 3.81 -8.40
CA MET A 1 14.76 5.02 -7.55
C MET A 1 15.47 6.18 -8.22
N ILE A 2 14.74 7.16 -8.76
CA ILE A 2 15.35 8.29 -9.51
C ILE A 2 15.94 9.35 -8.57
N ARG A 3 15.18 9.78 -7.55
CA ARG A 3 15.69 10.76 -6.57
C ARG A 3 16.95 10.28 -5.87
N THR A 4 16.98 9.03 -5.39
CA THR A 4 18.17 8.45 -4.73
C THR A 4 19.37 8.35 -5.68
N ALA A 5 19.15 8.06 -6.96
CA ALA A 5 20.25 7.99 -7.93
C ALA A 5 20.90 9.36 -8.19
N VAL A 6 20.14 10.45 -8.07
CA VAL A 6 20.62 11.82 -8.33
C VAL A 6 21.07 12.54 -7.06
N MET A 7 20.27 12.48 -6.00
CA MET A 7 20.48 13.22 -4.74
C MET A 7 21.21 12.38 -3.68
N GLY A 8 21.41 11.08 -3.89
CA GLY A 8 21.97 10.19 -2.88
C GLY A 8 21.11 10.13 -1.61
N GLU A 9 21.75 10.23 -0.43
CA GLU A 9 21.08 10.20 0.87
C GLU A 9 20.13 11.40 1.11
N ASP A 10 20.40 12.54 0.45
CA ASP A 10 19.56 13.73 0.57
C ASP A 10 18.15 13.51 0.02
N ALA A 11 17.97 12.52 -0.87
CA ALA A 11 16.68 12.19 -1.48
C ALA A 11 15.56 11.99 -0.46
N SER A 12 15.90 11.47 0.73
CA SER A 12 14.97 11.20 1.84
C SER A 12 14.98 12.28 2.94
N ARG A 13 15.84 13.29 2.85
CA ARG A 13 16.01 14.34 3.87
C ARG A 13 15.62 15.73 3.38
N ARG A 14 15.74 15.97 2.07
CA ARG A 14 15.44 17.24 1.43
C ARG A 14 14.31 17.04 0.42
N SER A 15 13.21 17.76 0.62
CA SER A 15 12.04 17.72 -0.27
C SER A 15 12.35 18.34 -1.63
N GLU A 16 12.98 19.52 -1.65
CA GLU A 16 13.23 20.29 -2.88
C GLU A 16 14.52 19.85 -3.57
N ALA A 17 14.42 19.35 -4.81
CA ALA A 17 15.59 19.12 -5.67
C ALA A 17 16.13 20.46 -6.22
N THR A 18 17.44 20.56 -6.47
CA THR A 18 18.00 21.71 -7.22
C THR A 18 17.61 21.64 -8.69
N THR A 19 17.81 22.74 -9.42
CA THR A 19 17.54 22.78 -10.87
C THR A 19 18.38 21.74 -11.63
N GLU A 20 19.64 21.55 -11.24
CA GLU A 20 20.57 20.59 -11.83
C GLU A 20 20.12 19.15 -11.55
N GLU A 21 19.77 18.86 -10.29
CA GLU A 21 19.24 17.56 -9.89
C GLU A 21 17.95 17.24 -10.65
N LEU A 22 17.01 18.18 -10.70
CA LEU A 22 15.76 18.01 -11.42
C LEU A 22 15.98 17.75 -12.92
N SER A 23 16.94 18.45 -13.53
CA SER A 23 17.34 18.22 -14.93
C SER A 23 17.93 16.83 -15.15
N ALA A 24 18.78 16.36 -14.23
CA ALA A 24 19.33 15.01 -14.27
C ALA A 24 18.23 13.94 -14.12
N MET A 25 17.31 14.11 -13.17
CA MET A 25 16.16 13.22 -13.00
C MET A 25 15.29 13.17 -14.25
N CYS A 26 14.98 14.33 -14.84
CA CYS A 26 14.24 14.42 -16.10
C CYS A 26 14.93 13.66 -17.23
N SER A 27 16.26 13.74 -17.31
CA SER A 27 17.05 13.05 -18.33
C SER A 27 16.98 11.53 -18.16
N MET A 28 17.09 11.04 -16.92
CA MET A 28 16.91 9.61 -16.62
C MET A 28 15.52 9.10 -16.96
N VAL A 29 14.46 9.87 -16.67
CA VAL A 29 13.09 9.49 -17.03
C VAL A 29 12.97 9.39 -18.55
N ARG A 30 13.45 10.38 -19.30
CA ARG A 30 13.40 10.34 -20.78
C ARG A 30 14.14 9.16 -21.35
N GLU A 31 15.36 8.90 -20.87
CA GLU A 31 16.13 7.73 -21.28
C GLU A 31 15.35 6.43 -21.03
N ALA A 32 14.73 6.28 -19.85
CA ALA A 32 13.91 5.11 -19.55
C ALA A 32 12.73 4.98 -20.54
N MET A 33 12.03 6.07 -20.84
CA MET A 33 10.93 6.09 -21.82
C MET A 33 11.41 5.75 -23.24
N ASP A 34 12.57 6.28 -23.66
CA ASP A 34 13.19 6.00 -24.96
C ASP A 34 13.62 4.51 -25.07
N GLN A 35 13.97 3.88 -23.95
CA GLN A 35 14.25 2.45 -23.85
C GLN A 35 12.98 1.58 -23.69
N GLY A 36 11.79 2.17 -23.76
CA GLY A 36 10.51 1.45 -23.77
C GLY A 36 9.76 1.43 -22.44
N ALA A 37 10.15 2.22 -21.43
CA ALA A 37 9.32 2.40 -20.25
C ALA A 37 7.96 3.00 -20.65
N VAL A 38 6.89 2.48 -20.06
CA VAL A 38 5.51 2.89 -20.37
C VAL A 38 5.01 4.03 -19.49
N GLY A 39 5.75 4.38 -18.44
CA GLY A 39 5.41 5.45 -17.53
C GLY A 39 6.34 5.54 -16.33
N PHE A 40 5.91 6.32 -15.33
CA PHE A 40 6.64 6.57 -14.11
C PHE A 40 5.69 6.56 -12.91
N ALA A 41 6.10 5.88 -11.83
CA ALA A 41 5.33 5.73 -10.60
C ALA A 41 5.97 6.44 -9.40
N SER A 42 5.10 6.91 -8.50
CA SER A 42 5.47 7.54 -7.24
C SER A 42 4.41 7.27 -6.19
N SER A 43 4.77 7.40 -4.90
CA SER A 43 3.87 7.11 -3.79
C SER A 43 4.03 8.08 -2.62
N TYR A 44 2.90 8.51 -2.07
CA TYR A 44 2.77 9.29 -0.83
C TYR A 44 2.33 8.45 0.37
N SER A 45 2.48 7.11 0.28
CA SER A 45 2.08 6.20 1.36
C SER A 45 2.84 6.54 2.64
N LEU A 46 2.13 6.80 3.73
CA LEU A 46 2.75 6.88 5.05
C LEU A 46 3.28 5.50 5.51
N ASN A 47 2.79 4.42 4.90
CA ASN A 47 3.25 3.06 5.18
C ASN A 47 4.55 2.72 4.45
N HIS A 48 5.04 3.56 3.53
CA HIS A 48 6.34 3.36 2.86
C HIS A 48 7.45 4.04 3.68
N SER A 49 7.97 3.32 4.67
CA SER A 49 9.12 3.74 5.47
C SER A 49 10.40 3.15 4.90
N GLY A 50 11.42 3.99 4.72
CA GLY A 50 12.77 3.58 4.35
C GLY A 50 13.56 3.06 5.55
N TYR A 51 14.85 2.80 5.33
CA TYR A 51 15.77 2.31 6.35
C TYR A 51 15.78 3.21 7.61
N ALA A 52 15.79 2.58 8.78
CA ALA A 52 15.76 3.25 10.09
C ALA A 52 14.57 4.23 10.29
N GLY A 53 13.44 3.99 9.59
CA GLY A 53 12.23 4.81 9.72
C GLY A 53 12.29 6.15 8.99
N VAL A 54 13.35 6.42 8.22
CA VAL A 54 13.44 7.62 7.37
C VAL A 54 12.40 7.51 6.23
N PRO A 55 11.67 8.58 5.89
CA PRO A 55 10.70 8.53 4.79
C PRO A 55 11.31 8.10 3.46
N MET A 56 10.53 7.36 2.64
CA MET A 56 10.92 7.10 1.26
C MET A 56 10.98 8.42 0.47
N PRO A 57 11.94 8.62 -0.47
CA PRO A 57 12.10 9.88 -1.18
C PRO A 57 10.83 10.44 -1.83
N SER A 58 9.97 9.56 -2.35
CA SER A 58 8.72 9.95 -3.00
C SER A 58 7.69 10.58 -2.06
N THR A 59 7.70 10.23 -0.76
CA THR A 59 6.66 10.67 0.20
C THR A 59 6.83 12.13 0.61
N ILE A 60 8.03 12.69 0.45
CA ILE A 60 8.36 14.09 0.75
C ILE A 60 8.53 14.96 -0.50
N THR A 61 8.27 14.40 -1.69
CA THR A 61 8.46 15.11 -2.96
C THR A 61 7.36 16.16 -3.17
N PRO A 62 7.71 17.41 -3.53
CA PRO A 62 6.72 18.45 -3.80
C PRO A 62 5.99 18.22 -5.13
N TRP A 63 4.75 18.74 -5.22
CA TRP A 63 3.92 18.61 -6.42
C TRP A 63 4.49 19.27 -7.67
N SER A 64 5.24 20.35 -7.51
CA SER A 64 5.93 21.06 -8.59
C SER A 64 6.93 20.18 -9.32
N GLU A 65 7.56 19.22 -8.62
CA GLU A 65 8.47 18.25 -9.21
C GLU A 65 7.72 17.27 -10.13
N PHE A 66 6.58 16.75 -9.67
CA PHE A 66 5.72 15.92 -10.52
C PHE A 66 5.23 16.67 -11.74
N ASP A 67 4.77 17.91 -11.56
CA ASP A 67 4.34 18.75 -12.68
C ASP A 67 5.46 18.89 -13.72
N THR A 68 6.70 19.08 -13.27
CA THR A 68 7.86 19.13 -14.14
C THR A 68 8.08 17.81 -14.89
N TRP A 69 8.00 16.67 -14.23
CA TRP A 69 8.15 15.36 -14.89
C TRP A 69 7.03 15.09 -15.90
N LEU A 70 5.79 15.45 -15.57
CA LEU A 70 4.64 15.32 -16.46
C LEU A 70 4.78 16.16 -17.72
N VAL A 71 5.22 17.41 -17.57
CA VAL A 71 5.45 18.32 -18.71
C VAL A 71 6.61 17.83 -19.58
N ARG A 72 7.70 17.37 -18.96
CA ARG A 72 9.00 17.29 -19.64
C ARG A 72 9.38 15.90 -20.11
N CYS A 73 8.81 14.85 -19.53
CA CYS A 73 9.41 13.53 -19.62
C CYS A 73 8.45 12.37 -19.89
N LEU A 74 7.13 12.54 -19.77
CA LEU A 74 6.19 11.41 -19.72
C LEU A 74 5.09 11.47 -20.80
N SER A 75 4.78 10.31 -21.38
CA SER A 75 3.66 10.11 -22.30
C SER A 75 2.39 9.58 -21.60
N MET A 76 2.54 8.87 -20.48
CA MET A 76 1.48 8.40 -19.58
C MET A 76 1.95 8.51 -18.12
N THR A 77 1.05 8.94 -17.23
CA THR A 77 1.34 9.09 -15.80
C THR A 77 0.73 7.94 -15.03
N MET A 78 1.53 6.94 -14.67
CA MET A 78 1.04 5.82 -13.89
C MET A 78 1.51 5.90 -12.46
N ALA A 79 0.66 6.39 -11.58
CA ALA A 79 1.15 6.96 -10.37
C ALA A 79 0.43 6.35 -9.15
N SER A 80 1.16 5.45 -8.50
CA SER A 80 0.67 4.63 -7.40
C SER A 80 0.63 5.38 -6.07
N PHE A 81 -0.37 6.24 -5.92
CA PHE A 81 -0.54 7.05 -4.72
C PHE A 81 -1.39 6.36 -3.65
N ASN A 82 -0.74 5.66 -2.73
CA ASN A 82 -1.32 5.39 -1.43
C ASN A 82 -1.47 6.72 -0.67
N LEU A 83 -2.71 7.14 -0.44
CA LEU A 83 -3.01 8.43 0.18
C LEU A 83 -3.48 8.22 1.63
N PRO A 84 -3.01 9.01 2.60
CA PRO A 84 -3.80 9.25 3.80
C PRO A 84 -5.07 10.01 3.43
N PHE A 85 -6.11 9.85 4.25
CA PHE A 85 -7.44 10.43 4.05
C PHE A 85 -7.38 11.91 3.66
N GLY A 86 -7.99 12.27 2.53
CA GLY A 86 -8.17 13.68 2.18
C GLY A 86 -8.50 13.92 0.70
N ASN A 87 -9.55 14.70 0.46
CA ASN A 87 -10.03 15.10 -0.86
C ASN A 87 -9.02 15.97 -1.66
N GLY A 88 -7.93 16.43 -1.03
CA GLY A 88 -6.97 17.37 -1.62
C GLY A 88 -6.10 16.78 -2.73
N LEU A 89 -5.55 15.56 -2.52
CA LEU A 89 -4.63 14.94 -3.48
C LEU A 89 -5.33 14.55 -4.79
N TRP A 90 -6.57 14.04 -4.69
CA TRP A 90 -7.45 13.75 -5.83
C TRP A 90 -7.67 14.97 -6.75
N MET A 91 -7.85 16.14 -6.16
CA MET A 91 -8.09 17.37 -6.92
C MET A 91 -6.86 17.81 -7.73
N ASN A 92 -5.66 17.53 -7.23
CA ASN A 92 -4.41 17.83 -7.93
C ASN A 92 -4.23 16.94 -9.16
N TRP A 93 -4.56 15.64 -9.06
CA TRP A 93 -4.46 14.71 -10.19
C TRP A 93 -5.36 15.08 -11.37
N LYS A 94 -6.60 15.50 -11.08
CA LYS A 94 -7.51 16.01 -12.12
C LYS A 94 -6.94 17.22 -12.84
N LYS A 95 -6.37 18.17 -12.09
CA LYS A 95 -5.75 19.37 -12.65
C LYS A 95 -4.55 18.99 -13.53
N MET A 96 -3.70 18.08 -13.06
CA MET A 96 -2.54 17.61 -13.83
C MET A 96 -2.94 16.90 -15.13
N SER A 97 -3.95 16.02 -15.07
CA SER A 97 -4.47 15.34 -16.27
C SER A 97 -4.93 16.33 -17.33
N VAL A 98 -5.71 17.35 -16.93
CA VAL A 98 -6.20 18.39 -17.84
C VAL A 98 -5.07 19.29 -18.35
N ASN A 99 -4.22 19.78 -17.45
CA ASN A 99 -3.15 20.73 -17.80
C ASN A 99 -2.17 20.15 -18.82
N HIS A 100 -1.90 18.85 -18.74
CA HIS A 100 -0.91 18.18 -19.58
C HIS A 100 -1.53 17.35 -20.69
N ASN A 101 -2.85 17.24 -20.74
CA ASN A 101 -3.60 16.34 -21.62
C ASN A 101 -3.05 14.89 -21.54
N ARG A 102 -2.90 14.39 -20.31
CA ARG A 102 -2.35 13.05 -20.01
C ARG A 102 -3.28 12.24 -19.14
N ALA A 103 -3.31 10.93 -19.40
CA ALA A 103 -3.95 9.98 -18.53
C ALA A 103 -3.17 9.83 -17.21
N VAL A 104 -3.88 9.94 -16.10
CA VAL A 104 -3.36 9.69 -14.74
C VAL A 104 -4.02 8.44 -14.17
N PHE A 105 -3.21 7.48 -13.78
CA PHE A 105 -3.67 6.27 -13.11
C PHE A 105 -3.36 6.39 -11.63
N GLN A 106 -4.37 6.18 -10.77
CA GLN A 106 -4.20 6.14 -9.32
C GLN A 106 -4.21 4.69 -8.85
N SER A 107 -3.25 4.31 -8.01
CA SER A 107 -3.29 3.06 -7.25
C SER A 107 -3.33 3.39 -5.76
N THR A 108 -4.31 2.85 -5.05
CA THR A 108 -4.43 3.02 -3.60
C THR A 108 -5.18 1.86 -2.99
N GLY A 109 -4.76 1.42 -1.79
CA GLY A 109 -5.57 0.51 -0.95
C GLY A 109 -6.99 1.05 -0.70
N MET A 110 -7.17 2.37 -0.80
CA MET A 110 -8.48 3.03 -0.70
C MET A 110 -9.43 2.74 -1.87
N ALA A 111 -8.91 2.25 -2.99
CA ALA A 111 -9.69 1.87 -4.15
C ALA A 111 -9.78 0.35 -4.29
N MET A 112 -9.23 -0.39 -3.33
CA MET A 112 -9.47 -1.82 -3.17
C MET A 112 -10.73 -2.05 -2.35
N PHE A 113 -11.46 -3.11 -2.67
CA PHE A 113 -12.65 -3.52 -1.95
C PHE A 113 -12.31 -3.82 -0.48
N ASN A 114 -13.16 -3.35 0.44
CA ASN A 114 -13.08 -3.65 1.87
C ASN A 114 -14.48 -3.99 2.36
N GLU A 115 -14.67 -5.18 2.92
CA GLU A 115 -15.98 -5.64 3.41
C GLU A 115 -16.50 -4.79 4.58
N GLN A 116 -15.61 -4.15 5.36
CA GLN A 116 -15.97 -3.26 6.45
C GLN A 116 -16.36 -1.85 5.98
N GLU A 117 -16.02 -1.50 4.73
CA GLU A 117 -16.35 -0.21 4.10
C GLU A 117 -16.69 -0.42 2.60
N PRO A 118 -17.76 -1.18 2.27
CA PRO A 118 -17.99 -1.69 0.92
C PRO A 118 -18.18 -0.59 -0.13
N ASP A 119 -18.77 0.54 0.26
CA ASP A 119 -19.05 1.66 -0.65
C ASP A 119 -17.81 2.52 -0.96
N ARG A 120 -16.72 2.37 -0.20
CA ARG A 120 -15.56 3.27 -0.26
C ARG A 120 -14.87 3.22 -1.62
N ALA A 121 -14.57 2.01 -2.09
CA ALA A 121 -13.85 1.82 -3.33
C ALA A 121 -14.70 2.27 -4.52
N ILE A 122 -15.96 1.83 -4.61
CA ILE A 122 -16.84 2.14 -5.74
C ILE A 122 -17.08 3.64 -5.90
N GLN A 123 -17.18 4.41 -4.80
CA GLN A 123 -17.29 5.87 -4.84
C GLN A 123 -16.09 6.54 -5.54
N ILE A 124 -14.87 5.99 -5.40
CA ILE A 124 -13.68 6.50 -6.11
C ILE A 124 -13.80 6.23 -7.61
N PHE A 125 -14.26 5.03 -7.99
CA PHE A 125 -14.46 4.66 -9.38
C PHE A 125 -15.54 5.53 -10.06
N GLU A 126 -16.64 5.79 -9.36
CA GLU A 126 -17.71 6.71 -9.82
C GLU A 126 -17.20 8.15 -9.92
N ALA A 127 -16.36 8.60 -8.99
CA ALA A 127 -15.71 9.91 -9.08
C ALA A 127 -14.78 10.01 -10.31
N CYS A 128 -14.05 8.94 -10.64
CA CYS A 128 -13.27 8.84 -11.88
C CYS A 128 -14.16 8.87 -13.12
N LYS A 129 -15.26 8.11 -13.13
CA LYS A 129 -16.21 8.11 -14.25
C LYS A 129 -16.77 9.49 -14.53
N ALA A 130 -17.20 10.19 -13.48
CA ALA A 130 -17.68 11.56 -13.60
C ALA A 130 -16.58 12.52 -14.08
N ALA A 131 -15.31 12.26 -13.79
CA ALA A 131 -14.18 13.06 -14.27
C ALA A 131 -13.85 12.78 -15.74
N ASN A 132 -13.85 11.50 -16.13
CA ASN A 132 -13.65 11.06 -17.51
C ASN A 132 -14.74 11.63 -18.44
N SER A 133 -16.01 11.72 -17.99
CA SER A 133 -17.09 12.35 -18.78
C SER A 133 -16.90 13.85 -19.03
N ARG A 134 -15.99 14.51 -18.28
CA ARG A 134 -15.55 15.89 -18.48
C ARG A 134 -14.19 16.00 -19.21
N GLY A 135 -13.68 14.90 -19.77
CA GLY A 135 -12.40 14.85 -20.46
C GLY A 135 -11.17 14.82 -19.53
N GLN A 136 -11.36 14.64 -18.23
CA GLN A 136 -10.28 14.51 -17.25
C GLN A 136 -9.88 13.04 -17.21
N GLN A 137 -8.86 12.63 -17.97
CA GLN A 137 -8.44 11.23 -18.15
C GLN A 137 -7.83 10.66 -16.84
N VAL A 138 -8.68 10.20 -15.93
CA VAL A 138 -8.28 9.65 -14.63
C VAL A 138 -8.85 8.26 -14.43
N TYR A 139 -7.99 7.32 -14.05
CA TYR A 139 -8.32 5.89 -13.95
C TYR A 139 -7.83 5.32 -12.64
N VAL A 140 -8.47 4.24 -12.19
CA VAL A 140 -8.07 3.49 -11.00
C VAL A 140 -7.35 2.22 -11.42
N GLN A 141 -6.17 1.99 -10.87
CA GLN A 141 -5.49 0.71 -10.94
C GLN A 141 -5.98 -0.21 -9.83
N ILE A 142 -6.39 -1.42 -10.21
CA ILE A 142 -6.93 -2.40 -9.26
C ILE A 142 -6.29 -3.77 -9.50
N PRO A 143 -5.76 -4.43 -8.46
CA PRO A 143 -5.32 -5.82 -8.57
C PRO A 143 -6.53 -6.76 -8.66
N CYS A 144 -6.36 -7.93 -9.27
CA CYS A 144 -7.37 -8.99 -9.27
C CYS A 144 -7.19 -9.98 -8.11
N GLN A 145 -6.24 -9.73 -7.22
CA GLN A 145 -5.87 -10.59 -6.10
C GLN A 145 -6.02 -9.82 -4.78
N PRO A 146 -6.23 -10.54 -3.66
CA PRO A 146 -6.15 -9.96 -2.32
C PRO A 146 -4.82 -9.26 -2.06
N LEU A 147 -4.87 -8.10 -1.42
CA LEU A 147 -3.70 -7.50 -0.80
C LEU A 147 -3.32 -8.35 0.41
N SER A 148 -2.29 -9.17 0.21
CA SER A 148 -1.81 -10.12 1.19
C SER A 148 -0.44 -9.70 1.73
N PHE A 149 -0.20 -9.99 3.01
CA PHE A 149 1.08 -9.78 3.66
C PHE A 149 1.51 -11.06 4.36
N ASP A 150 2.71 -11.52 4.06
CA ASP A 150 3.42 -12.47 4.91
C ASP A 150 4.10 -11.63 5.99
N PHE A 151 3.99 -11.98 7.26
CA PHE A 151 4.63 -11.20 8.32
C PHE A 151 4.93 -12.03 9.55
N THR A 152 5.81 -11.52 10.40
CA THR A 152 6.01 -12.01 11.76
C THR A 152 5.76 -10.84 12.71
N MET A 153 5.62 -11.09 14.01
CA MET A 153 5.51 -9.99 14.97
C MET A 153 6.81 -9.20 15.12
N ALA A 154 7.96 -9.75 14.70
CA ALA A 154 9.20 -8.98 14.60
C ALA A 154 9.15 -7.90 13.51
N ASN A 155 8.29 -8.07 12.50
CA ASN A 155 8.01 -7.04 11.50
C ASN A 155 6.51 -7.00 11.18
N ALA A 156 5.73 -6.49 12.13
CA ALA A 156 4.27 -6.49 12.13
C ALA A 156 3.66 -5.39 11.23
N TYR A 157 4.09 -5.33 9.97
CA TYR A 157 3.72 -4.26 9.02
C TYR A 157 2.20 -3.97 8.95
N PRO A 158 1.29 -4.96 8.91
CA PRO A 158 -0.15 -4.68 8.86
C PRO A 158 -0.67 -3.87 10.05
N PHE A 159 -0.01 -3.96 11.21
CA PHE A 159 -0.45 -3.32 12.45
C PHE A 159 0.17 -1.93 12.67
N TYR A 160 1.13 -1.52 11.83
CA TYR A 160 1.82 -0.22 11.91
C TYR A 160 0.94 1.01 11.70
N SER A 161 -0.31 0.82 11.26
CA SER A 161 -1.32 1.88 11.15
C SER A 161 -2.03 2.17 12.49
N HIS A 162 -1.86 1.31 13.50
CA HIS A 162 -2.38 1.51 14.86
C HIS A 162 -1.42 2.37 15.68
N ASP A 163 -1.97 3.30 16.48
CA ASP A 163 -1.17 4.23 17.28
C ASP A 163 -0.26 3.50 18.29
N ALA A 164 -0.69 2.32 18.78
CA ALA A 164 0.10 1.46 19.66
C ALA A 164 1.46 1.05 19.06
N PHE A 165 1.54 0.95 17.73
CA PHE A 165 2.76 0.55 17.00
C PHE A 165 3.65 1.73 16.59
N GLY A 166 3.29 2.97 16.94
CA GLY A 166 4.09 4.15 16.63
C GLY A 166 5.52 4.08 17.19
N ALA A 167 5.67 3.64 18.44
CA ALA A 167 6.96 3.48 19.10
C ALA A 167 7.77 2.26 18.60
N ILE A 168 7.07 1.23 18.11
CA ILE A 168 7.68 -0.03 17.65
C ILE A 168 8.53 0.16 16.39
N LYS A 169 8.14 1.08 15.49
CA LYS A 169 8.84 1.32 14.21
C LYS A 169 10.32 1.72 14.37
N ALA A 170 10.68 2.32 15.51
CA ALA A 170 12.03 2.80 15.80
C ALA A 170 12.73 1.97 16.89
N CYS A 171 12.08 0.92 17.39
CA CYS A 171 12.55 0.13 18.51
C CYS A 171 13.58 -0.93 18.03
N PRO A 172 14.67 -1.18 18.80
CA PRO A 172 15.58 -2.28 18.52
C PRO A 172 14.85 -3.64 18.56
N PRO A 173 15.20 -4.61 17.70
CA PRO A 173 14.54 -5.92 17.66
C PRO A 173 14.50 -6.65 19.02
N ASP A 174 15.54 -6.49 19.84
CA ASP A 174 15.67 -7.17 21.14
C ASP A 174 14.66 -6.66 22.19
N GLU A 175 14.11 -5.45 22.02
CA GLU A 175 13.14 -4.86 22.95
C GLU A 175 11.69 -5.22 22.60
N LEU A 176 11.43 -5.72 21.38
CA LEU A 176 10.08 -6.01 20.89
C LEU A 176 9.32 -6.98 21.78
N LYS A 177 9.98 -8.04 22.28
CA LYS A 177 9.34 -9.02 23.17
C LYS A 177 8.89 -8.41 24.50
N ASN A 178 9.64 -7.44 25.03
CA ASN A 178 9.26 -6.74 26.26
C ASN A 178 8.01 -5.86 26.00
N ILE A 179 7.95 -5.20 24.85
CA ILE A 179 6.79 -4.39 24.45
C ILE A 179 5.55 -5.26 24.23
N PHE A 180 5.67 -6.38 23.53
CA PHE A 180 4.54 -7.29 23.29
C PHE A 180 4.07 -8.02 24.55
N SER A 181 4.91 -8.11 25.58
CA SER A 181 4.53 -8.65 26.89
C SER A 181 3.92 -7.60 27.83
N ASP A 182 3.89 -6.33 27.42
CA ASP A 182 3.35 -5.23 28.23
C ASP A 182 1.83 -5.13 28.08
N ASN A 183 1.11 -5.27 29.19
CA ASN A 183 -0.35 -5.14 29.24
C ASN A 183 -0.83 -3.77 28.75
N ASP A 184 -0.09 -2.69 29.04
CA ASP A 184 -0.47 -1.35 28.59
C ASP A 184 -0.42 -1.25 27.06
N PHE A 185 0.51 -1.95 26.41
CA PHE A 185 0.56 -2.04 24.95
C PHE A 185 -0.64 -2.82 24.40
N CYS A 186 -0.91 -4.01 24.96
CA CYS A 186 -2.03 -4.84 24.54
C CYS A 186 -3.38 -4.11 24.69
N ASP A 187 -3.58 -3.38 25.78
CA ASP A 187 -4.80 -2.60 26.01
C ASP A 187 -4.95 -1.42 25.04
N ARG A 188 -3.86 -0.71 24.74
CA ARG A 188 -3.87 0.33 23.69
C ARG A 188 -4.21 -0.24 22.33
N PHE A 189 -3.63 -1.38 21.97
CA PHE A 189 -3.90 -2.01 20.68
C PHE A 189 -5.34 -2.52 20.60
N ARG A 190 -5.84 -3.17 21.66
CA ARG A 190 -7.23 -3.60 21.80
C ARG A 190 -8.22 -2.44 21.65
N SER A 191 -7.97 -1.32 22.32
CA SER A 191 -8.77 -0.09 22.20
C SER A 191 -8.77 0.46 20.77
N SER A 192 -7.63 0.41 20.09
CA SER A 192 -7.52 0.81 18.68
C SER A 192 -8.28 -0.12 17.73
N LEU A 193 -8.32 -1.43 18.01
CA LEU A 193 -9.09 -2.40 17.22
C LEU A 193 -10.61 -2.25 17.38
N GLN A 194 -11.06 -1.80 18.56
CA GLN A 194 -12.47 -1.48 18.81
C GLN A 194 -12.93 -0.19 18.11
N ASN A 195 -11.99 0.68 17.75
CA ASN A 195 -12.25 1.97 17.11
C ASN A 195 -11.40 2.13 15.84
N PRO A 196 -11.57 1.25 14.82
CA PRO A 196 -10.79 1.34 13.60
C PRO A 196 -11.06 2.68 12.92
N ARG A 197 -9.99 3.35 12.50
CA ARG A 197 -10.09 4.58 11.71
C ARG A 197 -10.05 4.24 10.23
N PRO A 198 -10.75 5.00 9.38
CA PRO A 198 -10.62 4.86 7.96
C PRO A 198 -9.14 4.91 7.53
N GLY A 199 -8.71 3.95 6.68
CA GLY A 199 -7.34 3.87 6.14
C GLY A 199 -6.39 2.94 6.84
N MET A 200 -6.82 2.37 7.95
CA MET A 200 -6.07 1.31 8.61
C MET A 200 -6.19 0.04 7.77
N ILE A 201 -5.05 -0.61 7.51
CA ILE A 201 -4.98 -1.86 6.73
C ILE A 201 -5.68 -2.97 7.51
N PHE A 202 -5.39 -3.07 8.80
CA PHE A 202 -6.01 -4.03 9.70
C PHE A 202 -7.07 -3.34 10.56
N GLN A 203 -8.25 -3.95 10.65
CA GLN A 203 -9.39 -3.40 11.41
C GLN A 203 -10.02 -4.48 12.30
N GLY A 204 -9.21 -5.43 12.79
CA GLY A 204 -9.66 -6.49 13.69
C GLY A 204 -10.28 -7.72 13.02
N ASN A 205 -10.15 -7.85 11.69
CA ASN A 205 -10.57 -9.02 10.92
C ASN A 205 -9.61 -10.20 11.11
N TRP A 206 -9.59 -10.78 12.32
CA TRP A 206 -8.73 -11.91 12.71
C TRP A 206 -9.01 -13.20 11.94
N ASN A 207 -10.21 -13.32 11.35
CA ASN A 207 -10.56 -14.37 10.40
C ASN A 207 -9.74 -14.30 9.09
N ARG A 208 -9.04 -13.20 8.84
CA ARG A 208 -8.16 -13.00 7.68
C ARG A 208 -6.67 -13.17 7.99
N VAL A 209 -6.31 -13.48 9.24
CA VAL A 209 -4.93 -13.74 9.65
C VAL A 209 -4.77 -15.24 9.87
N THR A 210 -3.90 -15.87 9.09
CA THR A 210 -3.66 -17.32 9.11
C THR A 210 -2.26 -17.61 9.62
N VAL A 211 -2.10 -18.62 10.48
CA VAL A 211 -0.78 -19.13 10.86
C VAL A 211 -0.22 -19.92 9.68
N ALA A 212 0.84 -19.42 9.04
CA ALA A 212 1.42 -20.06 7.87
C ALA A 212 2.50 -21.06 8.26
N ILE A 213 3.49 -20.60 9.03
CA ILE A 213 4.64 -21.42 9.45
C ILE A 213 4.87 -21.19 10.95
N PRO A 214 4.38 -22.11 11.81
CA PRO A 214 4.80 -22.19 13.21
C PRO A 214 6.30 -22.47 13.32
N ALA A 215 6.97 -21.87 14.28
CA ALA A 215 8.40 -22.08 14.53
C ALA A 215 8.67 -23.30 15.42
N LEU A 216 7.74 -23.68 16.29
CA LEU A 216 7.88 -24.83 17.18
C LEU A 216 7.04 -26.02 16.70
N GLU A 217 7.64 -27.22 16.70
CA GLU A 217 6.98 -28.46 16.26
C GLU A 217 5.68 -28.74 17.03
N LYS A 218 5.63 -28.42 18.33
CA LYS A 218 4.41 -28.61 19.15
C LYS A 218 3.21 -27.80 18.62
N ASN A 219 3.46 -26.69 17.93
CA ASN A 219 2.46 -25.79 17.37
C ASN A 219 2.21 -26.05 15.87
N ALA A 220 2.84 -27.07 15.26
CA ALA A 220 2.66 -27.41 13.85
C ALA A 220 1.19 -27.65 13.48
N HIS A 221 0.38 -28.13 14.42
CA HIS A 221 -1.06 -28.35 14.25
C HIS A 221 -1.86 -27.06 14.00
N LEU A 222 -1.31 -25.87 14.33
CA LEU A 222 -1.95 -24.57 14.11
C LEU A 222 -1.82 -24.07 12.66
N ALA A 223 -0.93 -24.66 11.85
CA ALA A 223 -0.71 -24.23 10.47
C ALA A 223 -1.99 -24.28 9.64
N ASN A 224 -2.17 -23.29 8.75
CA ASN A 224 -3.34 -23.07 7.90
C ASN A 224 -4.65 -22.79 8.65
N GLN A 225 -4.61 -22.51 9.96
CA GLN A 225 -5.77 -22.06 10.71
C GLN A 225 -5.73 -20.55 10.93
N THR A 226 -6.92 -19.93 10.99
CA THR A 226 -7.04 -18.50 11.27
C THR A 226 -6.89 -18.23 12.76
N ILE A 227 -6.34 -17.07 13.12
CA ILE A 227 -6.20 -16.65 14.53
C ILE A 227 -7.56 -16.65 15.22
N GLU A 228 -8.62 -16.18 14.54
CA GLU A 228 -9.98 -16.23 15.08
C GLU A 228 -10.47 -17.66 15.36
N SER A 229 -10.20 -18.62 14.46
CA SER A 229 -10.60 -20.01 14.65
C SER A 229 -9.86 -20.64 15.83
N ILE A 230 -8.55 -20.40 15.93
CA ILE A 230 -7.72 -20.93 17.01
C ILE A 230 -8.17 -20.36 18.35
N ALA A 231 -8.32 -19.03 18.45
CA ALA A 231 -8.74 -18.34 19.66
C ALA A 231 -10.12 -18.82 20.14
N ARG A 232 -11.06 -19.00 19.20
CA ARG A 232 -12.39 -19.55 19.50
C ARG A 232 -12.33 -20.97 20.06
N ASN A 233 -11.49 -21.83 19.51
CA ASN A 233 -11.33 -23.22 19.99
C ASN A 233 -10.69 -23.27 21.39
N GLN A 234 -9.84 -22.29 21.72
CA GLN A 234 -9.16 -22.21 23.01
C GLN A 234 -9.89 -21.36 24.06
N GLY A 235 -10.94 -20.62 23.66
CA GLY A 235 -11.67 -19.71 24.53
C GLY A 235 -10.89 -18.46 24.90
N THR A 236 -9.96 -18.02 24.05
CA THR A 236 -9.10 -16.85 24.24
C THR A 236 -9.47 -15.70 23.32
N ASP A 237 -9.00 -14.49 23.62
CA ASP A 237 -9.13 -13.34 22.71
C ASP A 237 -8.16 -13.50 21.53
N PRO A 238 -8.55 -13.18 20.28
CA PRO A 238 -7.65 -13.31 19.12
C PRO A 238 -6.36 -12.49 19.23
N LEU A 239 -6.42 -11.32 19.88
CA LEU A 239 -5.22 -10.51 20.11
C LEU A 239 -4.27 -11.21 21.09
N ASP A 240 -4.79 -11.75 22.20
CA ASP A 240 -3.97 -12.48 23.16
C ASP A 240 -3.36 -13.73 22.50
N MET A 241 -4.14 -14.47 21.70
CA MET A 241 -3.65 -15.64 20.98
C MET A 241 -2.46 -15.32 20.06
N ILE A 242 -2.55 -14.30 19.21
CA ILE A 242 -1.43 -13.98 18.31
C ILE A 242 -0.20 -13.50 19.09
N MET A 243 -0.39 -12.76 20.18
CA MET A 243 0.71 -12.27 21.02
C MET A 243 1.39 -13.43 21.76
N ASP A 244 0.62 -14.29 22.41
CA ASP A 244 1.13 -15.44 23.17
C ASP A 244 1.90 -16.40 22.26
N LEU A 245 1.34 -16.76 21.10
CA LEU A 245 2.02 -17.62 20.13
C LEU A 245 3.32 -16.99 19.64
N SER A 246 3.28 -15.69 19.32
CA SER A 246 4.47 -14.99 18.84
C SER A 246 5.56 -14.90 19.91
N LEU A 247 5.19 -14.62 21.16
CA LEU A 247 6.14 -14.56 22.29
C LEU A 247 6.74 -15.93 22.59
N GLU A 248 5.91 -16.98 22.59
CA GLU A 248 6.33 -18.37 22.79
C GLU A 248 7.35 -18.82 21.73
N GLU A 249 7.13 -18.40 20.48
CA GLU A 249 7.93 -18.79 19.32
C GLU A 249 9.04 -17.79 18.98
N ASP A 250 9.42 -16.92 19.91
CA ASP A 250 10.52 -15.95 19.74
C ASP A 250 10.33 -15.05 18.51
N LEU A 251 9.07 -14.68 18.25
CA LEU A 251 8.58 -13.86 17.13
C LEU A 251 8.86 -14.45 15.74
N LYS A 252 9.13 -15.76 15.65
CA LYS A 252 9.48 -16.46 14.40
C LYS A 252 8.28 -17.07 13.66
N THR A 253 7.11 -17.14 14.28
CA THR A 253 5.88 -17.57 13.61
C THR A 253 5.62 -16.68 12.41
N THR A 254 5.45 -17.28 11.25
CA THR A 254 5.01 -16.57 10.04
C THR A 254 3.50 -16.63 9.92
N PHE A 255 2.88 -15.47 9.72
CA PHE A 255 1.46 -15.29 9.48
C PHE A 255 1.23 -14.79 8.05
N ILE A 256 0.08 -15.14 7.48
CA ILE A 256 -0.42 -14.59 6.22
C ILE A 256 -1.69 -13.80 6.54
N GLY A 257 -1.70 -12.50 6.24
CA GLY A 257 -2.85 -11.63 6.41
C GLY A 257 -3.43 -11.18 5.06
N GLN A 258 -4.73 -11.34 4.84
CA GLN A 258 -5.42 -10.91 3.61
C GLN A 258 -6.45 -9.81 3.92
N PHE A 259 -6.10 -8.53 3.71
CA PHE A 259 -6.87 -7.44 4.32
C PHE A 259 -7.74 -6.62 3.36
N LEU A 260 -7.31 -6.43 2.12
CA LEU A 260 -8.04 -5.67 1.11
C LEU A 260 -8.22 -6.49 -0.14
N ASN A 261 -9.23 -6.15 -0.93
CA ASN A 261 -9.57 -6.83 -2.17
C ASN A 261 -9.92 -8.32 -1.96
N VAL A 262 -10.61 -8.61 -0.85
CA VAL A 262 -11.06 -9.95 -0.46
C VAL A 262 -12.58 -10.01 -0.59
N GLY A 263 -13.09 -11.00 -1.31
CA GLY A 263 -14.53 -11.21 -1.54
C GLY A 263 -14.93 -11.00 -3.00
N ASP A 264 -15.28 -12.09 -3.67
CA ASP A 264 -15.42 -12.15 -5.13
C ASP A 264 -16.45 -11.15 -5.68
N ASP A 265 -17.61 -11.00 -5.04
CA ASP A 265 -18.68 -10.14 -5.55
C ASP A 265 -18.28 -8.66 -5.58
N GLY A 266 -17.73 -8.15 -4.47
CA GLY A 266 -17.29 -6.76 -4.34
C GLY A 266 -16.07 -6.45 -5.23
N VAL A 267 -15.12 -7.38 -5.32
CA VAL A 267 -13.96 -7.24 -6.21
C VAL A 267 -14.40 -7.27 -7.67
N ALA A 268 -15.31 -8.17 -8.04
CA ALA A 268 -15.77 -8.30 -9.42
C ALA A 268 -16.55 -7.07 -9.90
N GLU A 269 -17.27 -6.37 -9.02
CA GLU A 269 -17.88 -5.07 -9.33
C GLU A 269 -16.81 -4.06 -9.76
N LEU A 270 -15.75 -3.89 -8.96
CA LEU A 270 -14.69 -2.94 -9.25
C LEU A 270 -13.90 -3.31 -10.52
N LEU A 271 -13.63 -4.60 -10.74
CA LEU A 271 -12.93 -5.10 -11.93
C LEU A 271 -13.71 -4.87 -13.23
N ARG A 272 -15.05 -4.84 -13.18
CA ARG A 272 -15.91 -4.55 -14.34
C ARG A 272 -16.12 -3.06 -14.59
N HIS A 273 -15.75 -2.21 -13.66
CA HIS A 273 -16.02 -0.79 -13.74
C HIS A 273 -15.14 -0.12 -14.83
N GLU A 274 -15.75 0.75 -15.66
CA GLU A 274 -15.10 1.31 -16.86
C GLU A 274 -13.87 2.18 -16.58
N SER A 275 -13.86 2.87 -15.44
CA SER A 275 -12.71 3.64 -14.94
C SER A 275 -11.61 2.79 -14.30
N GLY A 276 -11.80 1.47 -14.24
CA GLY A 276 -10.87 0.51 -13.65
C GLY A 276 -9.91 -0.07 -14.67
N VAL A 277 -8.67 -0.30 -14.23
CA VAL A 277 -7.60 -0.88 -15.03
C VAL A 277 -6.87 -1.94 -14.21
N VAL A 278 -6.88 -3.18 -14.69
CA VAL A 278 -6.27 -4.32 -13.99
C VAL A 278 -4.74 -4.21 -14.05
N SER A 279 -4.06 -4.29 -12.91
CA SER A 279 -2.58 -4.26 -12.85
C SER A 279 -2.02 -4.92 -11.56
N LEU A 280 -0.76 -5.45 -11.55
CA LEU A 280 -0.01 -6.02 -10.36
C LEU A 280 1.52 -5.62 -9.97
N SER A 281 1.88 -4.64 -9.10
CA SER A 281 3.23 -4.10 -8.76
C SER A 281 3.62 -4.43 -7.32
N ASP A 282 4.90 -4.67 -7.13
CA ASP A 282 5.59 -4.90 -5.85
C ASP A 282 5.80 -3.65 -4.96
N ALA A 283 5.51 -2.45 -5.48
CA ALA A 283 5.73 -1.15 -4.84
C ALA A 283 7.12 -0.94 -4.20
N GLY A 284 8.14 -1.70 -4.63
CA GLY A 284 9.51 -1.61 -4.11
C GLY A 284 9.72 -2.11 -2.68
N HIS A 285 8.82 -2.95 -2.12
CA HIS A 285 9.05 -3.58 -0.81
C HIS A 285 10.04 -4.75 -0.94
N ILE A 286 11.24 -4.62 -0.36
CA ILE A 286 12.35 -5.59 -0.52
C ILE A 286 12.11 -6.91 0.25
N TRP A 287 11.23 -6.89 1.26
CA TRP A 287 10.95 -8.05 2.13
C TRP A 287 9.56 -8.65 1.94
N TYR A 288 8.65 -7.93 1.26
CA TYR A 288 7.25 -8.32 1.11
C TYR A 288 6.85 -8.16 -0.34
N LEU A 289 6.30 -9.22 -0.93
CA LEU A 289 5.55 -9.07 -2.17
C LEU A 289 4.21 -8.41 -1.82
N CYS A 290 4.16 -7.08 -1.79
CA CYS A 290 2.90 -6.35 -1.79
C CYS A 290 2.25 -6.54 -3.15
N VAL A 291 1.06 -7.13 -3.19
CA VAL A 291 0.24 -7.19 -4.40
C VAL A 291 -0.43 -5.82 -4.62
N MET A 292 0.32 -4.86 -5.17
CA MET A 292 -0.20 -3.59 -5.74
C MET A 292 -0.19 -3.68 -7.27
N PRO A 293 -0.22 -2.65 -8.16
CA PRO A 293 -0.39 -2.79 -9.65
C PRO A 293 0.80 -2.51 -10.66
N ASP A 294 1.11 -3.47 -11.59
CA ASP A 294 2.25 -3.68 -12.54
C ASP A 294 2.00 -2.97 -13.85
N LEU A 295 3.12 -2.69 -14.51
CA LEU A 295 3.22 -1.99 -15.77
C LEU A 295 2.90 -2.88 -16.99
N ASP A 296 3.17 -4.18 -16.93
CA ASP A 296 3.18 -5.03 -18.14
C ASP A 296 1.80 -5.44 -18.68
N ALA A 297 0.74 -5.38 -17.86
CA ALA A 297 -0.61 -5.80 -18.27
C ALA A 297 -1.35 -4.79 -19.17
N LEU A 298 -0.84 -3.57 -19.32
CA LEU A 298 -1.58 -2.43 -19.91
C LEU A 298 -1.53 -2.33 -21.44
N SER A 299 -0.53 -2.93 -22.08
CA SER A 299 -0.35 -2.86 -23.54
C SER A 299 -1.47 -3.57 -24.30
N GLY A 300 -2.06 -4.62 -23.73
CA GLY A 300 -3.10 -5.43 -24.38
C GLY A 300 -4.52 -4.85 -24.32
N GLN A 301 -4.86 -4.03 -23.32
CA GLN A 301 -6.24 -3.54 -23.12
C GLN A 301 -6.55 -2.24 -23.86
N MET A 302 -5.55 -1.41 -24.18
CA MET A 302 -5.78 -0.14 -24.88
C MET A 302 -5.87 -0.30 -26.41
N GLY A 303 -5.33 -1.37 -26.99
CA GLY A 303 -5.42 -1.64 -28.43
C GLY A 303 -6.79 -2.11 -28.91
N SER A 304 -7.69 -2.54 -28.02
CA SER A 304 -9.01 -3.09 -28.37
C SER A 304 -10.18 -2.12 -28.18
N ARG A 305 -9.94 -0.91 -27.65
CA ARG A 305 -10.99 0.08 -27.35
C ARG A 305 -11.05 1.25 -28.34
N THR A 306 -10.36 1.16 -29.48
CA THR A 306 -10.40 2.13 -30.59
C THR A 306 -11.08 1.57 -31.85
N GLY A 307 -11.90 0.52 -31.73
CA GLY A 307 -12.75 -0.02 -32.80
C GLY A 307 -14.22 0.32 -32.60
#